data_AF-A0A954T6Y8-F1
#
_entry.id   AF-A0A954T6Y8-F1
#
_cell.length_a   1.000
_cell.length_b   1.000
_cell.length_c   1.000
_cell.angle_alpha   90.00
_cell.angle_beta   90.00
_cell.angle_gamma   90.00
#
_symmetry.space_group_name_H-M   'P 1'
#
loop_
_entity.id
_entity.type
_entity.pdbx_description
1 polymer ?
#
loop_
_entity_poly.entity_id
_entity_poly.type
_entity_poly.pdbx_seq_one_letter_code
_entity_poly.pdbx_strand_id
1 'polypeptide(L)'
;MEKEMALVPEKREEEQESITLSAFYLDRFAVTNRQFARFIADGGYSQTEYWPREIWPNLLQFVDSTGYAGPRFWSEGKCPRGKESHPVVGISWFEARAFALWCGKRLPTSTEWQHAASWASGKDGRGRNIRYPWGNTFSPEKTNTWAGGPGTTVPVDQHYEGCTPNGVYQLIGNVWEWVATQFQYDAGTSGMRVSF
;
A
#
# COMPACT_ATOMS: atom_id res chain seq x y z
N MET A 1 -12.97 19.07 -44.88
CA MET A 1 -12.41 18.24 -43.78
C MET A 1 -12.24 19.14 -42.57
N GLU A 2 -13.26 19.19 -41.73
CA GLU A 2 -13.21 19.88 -40.44
C GLU A 2 -12.34 19.06 -39.48
N LYS A 3 -11.41 19.73 -38.80
CA LYS A 3 -10.64 19.14 -37.71
C LYS A 3 -11.49 19.22 -36.45
N GLU A 4 -11.87 18.06 -35.93
CA GLU A 4 -12.52 17.93 -34.63
C GLU A 4 -11.51 18.28 -33.54
N MET A 5 -11.67 19.46 -32.92
CA MET A 5 -10.94 19.84 -31.71
C MET A 5 -11.60 19.14 -30.53
N ALA A 6 -11.01 18.03 -30.09
CA ALA A 6 -11.40 17.38 -28.84
C ALA A 6 -11.15 18.37 -27.68
N LEU A 7 -12.24 18.79 -27.03
CA LEU A 7 -12.22 19.57 -25.80
C LEU A 7 -11.51 18.74 -24.72
N VAL A 8 -10.32 19.18 -24.31
CA VAL A 8 -9.68 18.67 -23.09
C VAL A 8 -10.58 19.12 -21.92
N PRO A 9 -11.14 18.20 -21.12
CA PRO A 9 -12.03 18.59 -20.05
C PRO A 9 -11.28 19.48 -19.06
N GLU A 10 -11.86 20.64 -18.75
CA GLU A 10 -11.41 21.57 -17.75
C GLU A 10 -11.22 20.85 -16.41
N LYS A 11 -10.07 21.08 -15.79
CA LYS A 11 -9.70 20.50 -14.50
C LYS A 11 -10.65 21.08 -13.45
N ARG A 12 -11.68 20.32 -13.06
CA ARG A 12 -12.59 20.68 -11.97
C ARG A 12 -11.75 20.93 -10.72
N GLU A 13 -11.86 22.12 -10.14
CA GLU A 13 -11.33 22.39 -8.80
C GLU A 13 -12.14 21.53 -7.82
N GLU A 14 -11.55 20.41 -7.39
CA GLU A 14 -12.11 19.57 -6.34
C GLU A 14 -12.07 20.37 -5.02
N GLU A 15 -13.21 20.46 -4.34
CA GLU A 15 -13.32 21.10 -3.02
C GLU A 15 -12.33 20.42 -2.06
N GLN A 16 -11.36 21.18 -1.55
CA GLN A 16 -10.41 20.66 -0.57
C GLN A 16 -11.10 20.54 0.79
N GLU A 17 -11.52 19.32 1.13
CA GLU A 17 -12.01 19.01 2.47
C GLU A 17 -10.85 18.98 3.47
N SER A 18 -11.01 19.70 4.58
CA SER A 18 -10.02 19.67 5.66
C SER A 18 -10.33 18.52 6.62
N ILE A 19 -9.46 17.52 6.69
CA ILE A 19 -9.58 16.39 7.60
C ILE A 19 -8.60 16.55 8.77
N THR A 20 -9.07 16.27 10.00
CA THR A 20 -8.20 16.24 11.18
C THR A 20 -7.75 14.81 11.46
N LEU A 21 -6.44 14.56 11.48
CA LEU A 21 -5.84 13.28 11.83
C LEU A 21 -5.26 13.32 13.25
N SER A 22 -5.51 12.27 14.03
CA SER A 22 -4.74 12.03 15.25
C SER A 22 -3.32 11.57 14.90
N ALA A 23 -2.36 11.77 15.81
CA ALA A 23 -1.01 11.26 15.63
C ALA A 23 -1.02 9.72 15.50
N PHE A 24 -0.24 9.20 14.55
CA PHE A 24 -0.14 7.77 14.28
C PHE A 24 1.29 7.39 13.89
N TYR A 25 1.60 6.10 13.97
CA TYR A 25 2.83 5.53 13.42
C TYR A 25 2.51 4.77 12.14
N LEU A 26 3.41 4.88 11.16
CA LEU A 26 3.40 4.07 9.93
C LEU A 26 4.73 3.34 9.84
N ASP A 27 4.70 2.08 9.38
CA ASP A 27 5.93 1.33 9.18
C ASP A 27 6.82 2.02 8.14
N ARG A 28 8.12 2.04 8.42
CA ARG A 28 9.13 2.66 7.54
C ARG A 28 9.18 1.97 6.17
N PHE A 29 8.87 0.67 6.14
CA PHE A 29 8.99 -0.20 4.97
C PHE A 29 7.72 -1.04 4.84
N ALA A 30 7.36 -1.42 3.62
CA ALA A 30 6.38 -2.47 3.40
C ALA A 30 6.80 -3.77 4.10
N VAL A 31 5.82 -4.60 4.46
CA VAL A 31 6.07 -5.90 5.11
C VAL A 31 6.87 -6.79 4.17
N THR A 32 8.01 -7.29 4.64
CA THR A 32 8.91 -8.14 3.86
C THR A 32 8.46 -9.60 3.85
N ASN A 33 8.88 -10.35 2.83
CA ASN A 33 8.69 -11.81 2.81
C ASN A 33 9.26 -12.49 4.07
N ARG A 34 10.41 -12.03 4.58
CA ARG A 34 11.01 -12.56 5.82
C ARG A 34 10.11 -12.35 7.04
N GLN A 35 9.48 -11.19 7.17
CA GLN A 35 8.56 -10.92 8.27
C GLN A 35 7.30 -11.78 8.14
N PHE A 36 6.75 -11.87 6.93
CA PHE A 36 5.56 -12.69 6.68
C PHE A 36 5.83 -14.20 6.89
N ALA A 37 7.05 -14.66 6.62
CA ALA A 37 7.46 -16.03 6.91
C ALA A 37 7.42 -16.35 8.42
N ARG A 38 7.74 -15.37 9.27
CA ARG A 38 7.62 -15.52 10.74
C ARG A 38 6.17 -15.64 11.17
N PHE A 39 5.28 -14.83 10.59
CA PHE A 39 3.84 -14.94 10.83
C PHE A 39 3.31 -16.34 10.48
N ILE A 40 3.73 -16.91 9.34
CA ILE A 40 3.36 -18.28 8.96
C ILE A 40 3.95 -19.30 9.94
N ALA A 41 5.25 -19.18 10.26
CA ALA A 41 5.95 -20.11 11.16
C ALA A 41 5.35 -20.13 12.58
N ASP A 42 4.84 -19.00 13.05
CA ASP A 42 4.14 -18.88 14.33
C ASP A 42 2.68 -19.39 14.26
N GLY A 43 2.26 -19.98 13.14
CA GLY A 43 0.92 -20.54 12.98
C GLY A 43 -0.15 -19.49 12.70
N GLY A 44 0.21 -18.34 12.13
CA GLY A 44 -0.71 -17.22 11.90
C GLY A 44 -1.99 -17.55 11.12
N TYR A 45 -1.93 -18.53 10.20
CA TYR A 45 -3.10 -19.03 9.46
C TYR A 45 -4.01 -19.96 10.26
N SER A 46 -3.56 -20.45 11.42
CA SER A 46 -4.33 -21.32 12.32
C SER A 46 -4.85 -20.57 13.57
N GLN A 47 -4.32 -19.38 13.85
CA GLN A 47 -4.73 -18.53 14.97
C GLN A 47 -5.97 -17.70 14.61
N THR A 48 -7.15 -18.26 14.88
CA THR A 48 -8.46 -17.70 14.47
C THR A 48 -8.75 -16.29 15.00
N GLU A 49 -8.12 -15.84 16.07
CA GLU A 49 -8.25 -14.51 16.66
C GLU A 49 -7.84 -13.36 15.71
N TYR A 50 -6.97 -13.64 14.73
CA TYR A 50 -6.54 -12.65 13.74
C TYR A 50 -7.52 -12.51 12.57
N TRP A 51 -8.46 -13.44 12.43
CA TRP A 51 -9.32 -13.56 11.26
C TRP A 51 -10.78 -13.24 11.62
N PRO A 52 -11.46 -12.37 10.84
CA PRO A 52 -12.90 -12.18 10.98
C PRO A 52 -13.64 -13.50 10.83
N ARG A 53 -14.69 -13.73 11.64
CA ARG A 53 -15.43 -15.01 11.65
C ARG A 53 -16.07 -15.31 10.30
N GLU A 54 -16.42 -14.26 9.57
CA GLU A 54 -17.12 -14.31 8.29
C GLU A 54 -16.27 -15.00 7.21
N ILE A 55 -14.95 -15.02 7.37
CA ILE A 55 -14.03 -15.64 6.39
C ILE A 55 -13.43 -16.97 6.85
N TRP A 56 -13.79 -17.46 8.04
CA TRP A 56 -13.25 -18.72 8.55
C TRP A 56 -13.37 -19.90 7.55
N PRO A 57 -14.51 -20.09 6.85
CA PRO A 57 -14.60 -21.15 5.84
C PRO A 57 -13.63 -20.98 4.67
N ASN A 58 -13.18 -19.75 4.40
CA ASN A 58 -12.31 -19.40 3.28
C ASN A 58 -10.81 -19.42 3.64
N LEU A 59 -10.43 -19.56 4.92
CA LEU A 59 -9.01 -19.61 5.31
C LEU A 59 -8.23 -20.72 4.62
N LEU A 60 -8.88 -21.86 4.38
CA LEU A 60 -8.30 -22.99 3.64
C LEU A 60 -7.99 -22.67 2.16
N GLN A 61 -8.48 -21.56 1.63
CA GLN A 61 -8.20 -21.09 0.27
C GLN A 61 -6.99 -20.16 0.20
N PHE A 62 -6.49 -19.68 1.35
CA PHE A 62 -5.28 -18.86 1.39
C PHE A 62 -4.04 -19.74 1.39
N VAL A 63 -3.78 -20.30 0.22
CA VAL A 63 -2.67 -21.20 -0.04
C VAL A 63 -1.74 -20.65 -1.10
N ASP A 64 -0.49 -21.06 -0.97
CA ASP A 64 0.56 -20.86 -1.96
C ASP A 64 0.34 -21.72 -3.21
N SER A 65 1.24 -21.63 -4.18
CA SER A 65 1.13 -22.35 -5.46
C SER A 65 1.15 -23.88 -5.33
N THR A 66 1.51 -24.41 -4.17
CA THR A 66 1.63 -25.84 -3.87
C THR A 66 0.60 -26.32 -2.84
N GLY A 67 -0.29 -25.45 -2.37
CA GLY A 67 -1.36 -25.80 -1.42
C GLY A 67 -0.99 -25.63 0.05
N TYR A 68 0.20 -25.11 0.39
CA TYR A 68 0.53 -24.77 1.77
C TYR A 68 -0.07 -23.42 2.15
N ALA A 69 -0.46 -23.23 3.42
CA ALA A 69 -0.96 -21.93 3.86
C ALA A 69 0.09 -20.82 3.67
N GLY A 70 -0.28 -19.75 2.98
CA GLY A 70 0.65 -18.66 2.67
C GLY A 70 0.30 -17.84 1.42
N PRO A 71 1.14 -16.85 1.08
CA PRO A 71 0.93 -15.97 -0.07
C PRO A 71 0.89 -16.76 -1.39
N ARG A 72 0.00 -16.35 -2.30
CA ARG A 72 -0.29 -17.05 -3.56
C ARG A 72 0.94 -17.37 -4.42
N PHE A 73 1.97 -16.52 -4.39
CA PHE A 73 3.16 -16.67 -5.23
C PHE A 73 4.32 -17.38 -4.54
N TRP A 74 4.12 -17.88 -3.32
CA TRP A 74 5.07 -18.74 -2.64
C TRP A 74 4.97 -20.18 -3.13
N SER A 75 5.93 -21.01 -2.75
CA SER A 75 5.95 -22.44 -3.09
C SER A 75 6.58 -23.22 -1.94
N GLU A 76 5.98 -24.36 -1.61
CA GLU A 76 6.37 -25.25 -0.52
C GLU A 76 6.53 -24.51 0.83
N GLY A 77 5.64 -23.55 1.11
CA GLY A 77 5.66 -22.72 2.32
C GLY A 77 6.82 -21.73 2.39
N LYS A 78 7.52 -21.48 1.28
CA LYS A 78 8.72 -20.62 1.22
C LYS A 78 8.52 -19.47 0.25
N CYS A 79 9.06 -18.31 0.64
CA CYS A 79 9.13 -17.17 -0.26
C CYS A 79 10.06 -17.44 -1.44
N PRO A 80 9.89 -16.72 -2.57
CA PRO A 80 10.84 -16.80 -3.68
C PRO A 80 12.28 -16.56 -3.20
N ARG A 81 13.20 -17.43 -3.62
CA ARG A 81 14.61 -17.38 -3.21
C ARG A 81 15.23 -16.02 -3.52
N GLY A 82 15.92 -15.43 -2.55
CA GLY A 82 16.59 -14.13 -2.72
C GLY A 82 15.65 -12.93 -2.61
N LYS A 83 14.37 -13.15 -2.30
CA LYS A 83 13.37 -12.08 -2.11
C LYS A 83 12.99 -11.87 -0.64
N GLU A 84 13.82 -12.29 0.29
CA GLU A 84 13.53 -12.23 1.73
C GLU A 84 13.34 -10.78 2.21
N SER A 85 14.05 -9.82 1.61
CA SER A 85 13.93 -8.37 1.89
C SER A 85 12.97 -7.63 0.94
N HIS A 86 12.36 -8.31 -0.02
CA HIS A 86 11.35 -7.73 -0.89
C HIS A 86 10.00 -7.67 -0.15
N PRO A 87 9.09 -6.77 -0.55
CA PRO A 87 7.73 -6.78 -0.01
C PRO A 87 7.06 -8.12 -0.31
N VAL A 88 6.26 -8.60 0.65
CA VAL A 88 5.36 -9.72 0.43
C VAL A 88 4.28 -9.31 -0.57
N VAL A 89 3.98 -10.20 -1.52
CA VAL A 89 2.99 -10.00 -2.58
C VAL A 89 2.12 -11.23 -2.72
N GLY A 90 0.96 -11.08 -3.38
CA GLY A 90 0.02 -12.19 -3.54
C GLY A 90 -0.76 -12.52 -2.26
N ILE A 91 -0.90 -11.53 -1.37
CA ILE A 91 -1.75 -11.61 -0.18
C ILE A 91 -3.04 -10.81 -0.37
N SER A 92 -4.12 -11.33 0.19
CA SER A 92 -5.41 -10.64 0.31
C SER A 92 -5.36 -9.55 1.38
N TRP A 93 -6.39 -8.70 1.39
CA TRP A 93 -6.60 -7.73 2.45
C TRP A 93 -6.73 -8.40 3.84
N PHE A 94 -7.38 -9.57 3.90
CA PHE A 94 -7.57 -10.31 5.15
C PHE A 94 -6.24 -10.81 5.72
N GLU A 95 -5.35 -11.33 4.86
CA GLU A 95 -3.99 -11.73 5.24
C GLU A 95 -3.16 -10.54 5.73
N ALA A 96 -3.25 -9.39 5.04
CA ALA A 96 -2.56 -8.17 5.46
C ALA A 96 -3.04 -7.69 6.84
N ARG A 97 -4.36 -7.71 7.08
CA ARG A 97 -4.95 -7.37 8.38
C ARG A 97 -4.56 -8.37 9.46
N ALA A 98 -4.58 -9.68 9.18
CA ALA A 98 -4.19 -10.71 10.13
C ALA A 98 -2.72 -10.57 10.55
N PHE A 99 -1.82 -10.33 9.59
CA PHE A 99 -0.42 -10.03 9.88
C PHE A 99 -0.27 -8.78 10.77
N ALA A 100 -1.00 -7.71 10.44
CA ALA A 100 -0.95 -6.48 11.22
C ALA A 100 -1.36 -6.73 12.68
N LEU A 101 -2.45 -7.48 12.91
CA LEU A 101 -2.90 -7.85 14.26
C LEU A 101 -1.89 -8.74 15.00
N TRP A 102 -1.32 -9.74 14.33
CA TRP A 102 -0.32 -10.63 14.91
C TRP A 102 0.92 -9.87 15.42
N CYS A 103 1.37 -8.84 14.69
CA CYS A 103 2.48 -8.01 15.12
C CYS A 103 2.06 -6.83 16.04
N GLY A 104 0.82 -6.82 16.54
CA GLY A 104 0.33 -5.80 17.47
C GLY A 104 0.05 -4.43 16.83
N LYS A 105 -0.24 -4.40 15.53
CA LYS A 105 -0.49 -3.21 14.72
C LYS A 105 -1.87 -3.26 14.05
N ARG A 106 -2.10 -2.35 13.11
CA ARG A 106 -3.26 -2.31 12.22
C ARG A 106 -2.84 -1.82 10.84
N LEU A 107 -3.71 -2.00 9.85
CA LEU A 107 -3.57 -1.32 8.56
C LEU A 107 -3.80 0.20 8.74
N PRO A 108 -3.11 1.06 7.96
CA PRO A 108 -3.39 2.49 7.93
C PRO A 108 -4.74 2.75 7.26
N THR A 109 -5.38 3.87 7.58
CA THR A 109 -6.49 4.37 6.74
C THR A 109 -5.93 4.96 5.44
N SER A 110 -6.76 5.13 4.42
CA SER A 110 -6.40 5.84 3.19
C SER A 110 -5.88 7.24 3.48
N THR A 111 -6.52 7.98 4.40
CA THR A 111 -6.12 9.34 4.77
C THR A 111 -4.79 9.35 5.51
N GLU A 112 -4.52 8.41 6.42
CA GLU A 112 -3.23 8.26 7.09
C GLU A 112 -2.12 7.94 6.09
N TRP A 113 -2.37 7.00 5.17
CA TRP A 113 -1.42 6.61 4.14
C TRP A 113 -1.10 7.79 3.20
N GLN A 114 -2.13 8.50 2.74
CA GLN A 114 -1.99 9.68 1.89
C GLN A 114 -1.23 10.79 2.61
N HIS A 115 -1.58 11.08 3.87
CA HIS A 115 -0.87 12.08 4.66
C HIS A 115 0.61 11.72 4.81
N ALA A 116 0.94 10.44 5.06
CA ALA A 116 2.33 10.01 5.12
C ALA A 116 3.08 10.21 3.78
N ALA A 117 2.40 10.00 2.65
CA ALA A 117 2.98 10.11 1.31
C ALA A 117 3.13 11.55 0.81
N SER A 118 2.15 12.42 1.06
CA SER A 118 2.06 13.74 0.41
C SER A 118 2.19 14.92 1.36
N TRP A 119 2.33 14.72 2.67
CA TRP A 119 2.40 15.83 3.62
C TRP A 119 3.83 16.04 4.13
N ALA A 120 4.41 17.20 3.81
CA ALA A 120 5.69 17.63 4.35
C ALA A 120 5.45 18.73 5.39
N SER A 121 5.84 18.50 6.65
CA SER A 121 5.83 19.56 7.67
C SER A 121 6.80 20.67 7.31
N GLY A 122 6.30 21.88 7.08
CA GLY A 122 7.13 23.07 6.95
C GLY A 122 7.85 23.41 8.25
N LYS A 123 8.95 24.17 8.13
CA LYS A 123 9.71 24.67 9.30
C LYS A 123 8.88 25.57 10.23
N ASP A 124 7.76 26.09 9.73
CA ASP A 124 6.77 26.91 10.42
C ASP A 124 5.64 26.08 11.09
N GLY A 125 5.75 24.75 11.07
CA GLY A 125 4.72 23.84 11.58
C GLY A 125 3.48 23.74 10.68
N ARG A 126 3.47 24.42 9.52
CA ARG A 126 2.41 24.31 8.52
C ARG A 126 2.85 23.31 7.47
N GLY A 127 2.12 22.22 7.34
CA GLY A 127 2.41 21.27 6.28
C GLY A 127 1.96 21.76 4.92
N ARG A 128 2.67 21.32 3.88
CA ARG A 128 2.26 21.54 2.49
C ARG A 128 2.08 20.19 1.81
N ASN A 129 1.08 20.14 0.94
CA ASN A 129 0.91 19.01 0.05
C ASN A 129 2.04 19.02 -1.00
N ILE A 130 2.76 17.90 -1.09
CA ILE A 130 3.76 17.62 -2.12
C ILE A 130 3.22 16.51 -3.04
N ARG A 131 3.44 16.67 -4.35
CA ARG A 131 2.86 15.76 -5.34
C ARG A 131 3.40 14.33 -5.25
N TYR A 132 4.67 14.19 -4.91
CA TYR A 132 5.37 12.94 -4.66
C TYR A 132 6.07 13.05 -3.30
N PRO A 133 6.37 11.92 -2.62
CA PRO A 133 7.10 11.92 -1.35
C PRO A 133 8.40 12.73 -1.35
N TRP A 134 9.04 12.85 -2.52
CA TRP A 134 10.31 13.54 -2.73
C TRP A 134 10.18 14.92 -3.41
N GLY A 135 8.97 15.47 -3.56
CA GLY A 135 8.72 16.79 -4.12
C GLY A 135 7.71 16.82 -5.27
N ASN A 136 7.79 17.83 -6.13
CA ASN A 136 6.74 18.10 -7.13
C ASN A 136 7.04 17.58 -8.54
N THR A 137 8.26 17.08 -8.76
CA THR A 137 8.72 16.57 -10.05
C THR A 137 8.86 15.05 -9.98
N PHE A 138 8.25 14.36 -10.93
CA PHE A 138 8.40 12.91 -11.05
C PHE A 138 9.86 12.55 -11.32
N SER A 139 10.35 11.48 -10.70
CA SER A 139 11.70 10.96 -10.92
C SER A 139 11.64 9.43 -10.94
N PRO A 140 11.93 8.78 -12.08
CA PRO A 140 11.86 7.33 -12.19
C PRO A 140 12.90 6.61 -11.31
N GLU A 141 14.03 7.25 -10.99
CA GLU A 141 15.08 6.66 -10.15
C GLU A 141 14.68 6.54 -8.68
N LYS A 142 13.68 7.30 -8.26
CA LYS A 142 13.21 7.37 -6.87
C LYS A 142 12.11 6.36 -6.55
N THR A 143 11.68 5.57 -7.52
CA THR A 143 10.55 4.65 -7.35
C THR A 143 10.60 3.48 -8.33
N ASN A 144 10.12 2.32 -7.88
CA ASN A 144 9.93 1.19 -8.76
C ASN A 144 8.55 1.26 -9.42
N THR A 145 8.45 1.84 -10.61
CA THR A 145 7.20 1.89 -11.39
C THR A 145 7.37 1.18 -12.73
N TRP A 146 6.27 0.97 -13.46
CA TRP A 146 6.31 0.40 -14.81
C TRP A 146 7.23 1.18 -15.78
N ALA A 147 7.40 2.50 -15.54
CA ALA A 147 8.14 3.40 -16.42
C ALA A 147 9.67 3.31 -16.27
N GLY A 148 10.19 2.62 -15.24
CA GLY A 148 11.64 2.58 -14.96
C GLY A 148 12.13 1.44 -14.07
N GLY A 149 11.27 0.51 -13.68
CA GLY A 149 11.60 -0.60 -12.78
C GLY A 149 12.01 -1.89 -13.48
N PRO A 150 12.58 -2.88 -12.76
CA PRO A 150 13.03 -4.15 -13.31
C PRO A 150 11.90 -5.11 -13.73
N GLY A 151 10.65 -4.65 -13.84
CA GLY A 151 9.47 -5.49 -14.10
C GLY A 151 9.10 -6.44 -12.95
N THR A 152 9.68 -6.24 -11.77
CA THR A 152 9.44 -7.04 -10.57
C THR A 152 9.63 -6.20 -9.32
N THR A 153 9.31 -6.76 -8.14
CA THR A 153 9.56 -6.07 -6.87
C THR A 153 11.06 -5.90 -6.60
N VAL A 154 11.41 -4.87 -5.86
CA VAL A 154 12.76 -4.61 -5.35
C VAL A 154 12.79 -4.71 -3.81
N PRO A 155 13.96 -4.87 -3.17
CA PRO A 155 14.10 -4.76 -1.71
C PRO A 155 13.47 -3.47 -1.18
N VAL A 156 12.86 -3.55 0.00
CA VAL A 156 12.07 -2.44 0.59
C VAL A 156 12.88 -1.18 0.90
N ASP A 157 14.21 -1.27 0.88
CA ASP A 157 15.16 -0.19 1.18
C ASP A 157 15.88 0.38 -0.06
N GLN A 158 15.62 -0.12 -1.27
CA GLN A 158 16.41 0.21 -2.47
C GLN A 158 16.30 1.69 -2.89
N HIS A 159 15.13 2.32 -2.77
CA HIS A 159 14.89 3.69 -3.25
C HIS A 159 14.89 4.73 -2.12
N TYR A 160 16.01 4.86 -1.41
CA TYR A 160 16.14 5.78 -0.28
C TYR A 160 15.89 7.26 -0.65
N GLU A 161 16.23 7.69 -1.87
CA GLU A 161 15.98 9.07 -2.34
C GLU A 161 14.49 9.36 -2.62
N GLY A 162 13.66 8.32 -2.66
CA GLY A 162 12.21 8.38 -2.80
C GLY A 162 11.47 8.34 -1.47
N CYS A 163 12.17 8.43 -0.34
CA CYS A 163 11.53 8.47 0.96
C CYS A 163 10.67 9.72 1.15
N THR A 164 9.62 9.58 1.95
CA THR A 164 8.90 10.73 2.50
C THR A 164 9.82 11.54 3.42
N PRO A 165 9.49 12.80 3.73
CA PRO A 165 10.24 13.61 4.70
C PRO A 165 10.34 12.97 6.09
N ASN A 166 9.36 12.13 6.45
CA ASN A 166 9.33 11.38 7.71
C ASN A 166 10.04 10.01 7.61
N GLY A 167 10.70 9.74 6.48
CA GLY A 167 11.54 8.57 6.27
C GLY A 167 10.78 7.28 5.98
N VAL A 168 9.59 7.34 5.39
CA VAL A 168 8.85 6.17 4.91
C VAL A 168 9.23 5.89 3.46
N TYR A 169 9.57 4.63 3.17
CA TYR A 169 10.12 4.20 1.89
C TYR A 169 9.02 3.75 0.94
N GLN A 170 9.21 4.02 -0.34
CA GLN A 170 8.49 3.37 -1.44
C GLN A 170 6.95 3.42 -1.40
N LEU A 171 6.35 4.43 -0.77
CA LEU A 171 4.89 4.65 -0.85
C LEU A 171 4.41 4.90 -2.29
N ILE A 172 5.31 5.31 -3.19
CA ILE A 172 5.04 5.30 -4.63
C ILE A 172 5.83 4.14 -5.23
N GLY A 173 5.13 3.24 -5.93
CA GLY A 173 5.71 2.11 -6.66
C GLY A 173 5.96 0.86 -5.83
N ASN A 174 6.72 -0.08 -6.39
CA ASN A 174 7.04 -1.43 -5.89
C ASN A 174 5.82 -2.35 -5.80
N VAL A 175 4.87 -2.04 -4.92
CA VAL A 175 3.63 -2.81 -4.69
C VAL A 175 2.48 -1.88 -4.35
N TRP A 176 1.25 -2.34 -4.57
CA TRP A 176 0.08 -1.70 -3.96
C TRP A 176 0.03 -2.06 -2.47
N GLU A 177 -0.38 -1.09 -1.63
CA GLU A 177 -0.47 -1.26 -0.18
C GLU A 177 -1.93 -1.25 0.28
N TRP A 178 -2.32 -2.27 1.06
CA TRP A 178 -3.67 -2.38 1.58
C TRP A 178 -3.92 -1.37 2.70
N VAL A 179 -5.07 -0.69 2.66
CA VAL A 179 -5.56 0.24 3.69
C VAL A 179 -6.82 -0.30 4.36
N ALA A 180 -7.13 0.19 5.55
CA ALA A 180 -8.33 -0.18 6.31
C ALA A 180 -9.62 0.48 5.79
N THR A 181 -9.50 1.58 5.04
CA THR A 181 -10.67 2.31 4.52
C THR A 181 -11.36 1.49 3.43
N GLN A 182 -12.65 1.23 3.61
CA GLN A 182 -13.47 0.58 2.58
C GLN A 182 -13.74 1.55 1.43
N PHE A 183 -13.56 1.08 0.20
CA PHE A 183 -13.98 1.84 -0.98
C PHE A 183 -15.51 1.95 -1.02
N GLN A 184 -16.02 3.17 -1.09
CA GLN A 184 -17.44 3.45 -1.29
C GLN A 184 -17.65 3.92 -2.72
N TYR A 185 -18.53 3.24 -3.45
CA TYR A 185 -18.92 3.63 -4.79
C TYR A 185 -20.27 4.35 -4.74
N ASP A 186 -20.28 5.66 -4.99
CA ASP A 186 -21.52 6.42 -5.15
C ASP A 186 -22.01 6.32 -6.59
N ALA A 187 -22.97 5.43 -6.83
CA ALA A 187 -23.61 5.26 -8.15
C ALA A 187 -24.53 6.44 -8.56
N GLY A 188 -24.71 7.44 -7.69
CA GLY A 188 -25.74 8.47 -7.78
C GLY A 188 -25.33 9.80 -8.42
N THR A 189 -24.08 9.97 -8.84
CA THR A 189 -23.67 11.18 -9.59
C THR A 189 -22.96 10.77 -10.86
N SER A 190 -23.37 11.34 -11.98
CA SER A 190 -22.78 11.18 -13.32
C SER A 190 -21.38 11.81 -13.43
N GLY A 191 -20.56 11.64 -12.39
CA GLY A 191 -19.21 12.15 -12.24
C GLY A 191 -18.53 11.43 -11.09
N MET A 192 -17.35 10.89 -11.34
CA MET A 192 -16.49 10.29 -10.32
C MET A 192 -16.31 11.26 -9.15
N ARG A 193 -16.68 10.83 -7.94
CA ARG A 193 -16.19 11.40 -6.69
C ARG A 193 -15.24 10.39 -6.06
N VAL A 194 -13.96 10.71 -6.06
CA VAL A 194 -12.98 10.14 -5.13
C VAL A 194 -12.79 11.24 -4.09
N SER A 195 -13.31 11.04 -2.89
CA SER A 195 -13.10 11.99 -1.79
C SER A 195 -11.67 11.84 -1.28
N PHE A 196 -10.90 12.92 -1.27
CA PHE A 196 -9.55 13.03 -0.67
C PHE A 196 -9.61 13.74 0.67
#